data_AF-A0A960U292-F1
#
_entry.id   AF-A0A960U292-F1
#
_cell.length_a   1.000
_cell.length_b   1.000
_cell.length_c   1.000
_cell.angle_alpha   90.00
_cell.angle_beta   90.00
_cell.angle_gamma   90.00
#
_symmetry.space_group_name_H-M   'P 1'
#
loop_
_entity.id
_entity.type
_entity.pdbx_description
1 polymer ?
#
loop_
_entity_poly.entity_id
_entity_poly.type
_entity_poly.pdbx_seq_one_letter_code
_entity_poly.pdbx_strand_id
1 'polypeptide(L)'
;MRKNLTPRVILVVGTLVLSLIYLLPNFLGKDEIDLGVTKLDSISLGLDLKGGMHVVLRVMTDKAIEDELARDAKRIEDVLKERNAPITLAKPVPPNAVELTFITPQAQQQGRSYLSENWTRYKVEATGDNTLRLSMDQSQTSYLRNEAVQQARETIVNRVDEFAVKEPEIYTQGSDQ
;
A
#
# COMPACT_ATOMS: atom_id res chain seq x y z
N MET A 1 -53.98 -48.62 -12.80
CA MET A 1 -53.76 -47.17 -12.59
C MET A 1 -52.69 -46.68 -13.57
N ARG A 2 -53.08 -46.00 -14.66
CA ARG A 2 -52.10 -45.35 -15.56
C ARG A 2 -51.58 -44.09 -14.87
N LYS A 3 -50.29 -44.03 -14.56
CA LYS A 3 -49.68 -42.82 -14.01
C LYS A 3 -49.64 -41.76 -15.11
N ASN A 4 -50.21 -40.59 -14.88
CA ASN A 4 -50.16 -39.47 -15.82
C ASN A 4 -48.72 -38.94 -15.87
N LEU A 5 -47.98 -39.33 -16.91
CA LEU A 5 -46.58 -38.95 -17.10
C LEU A 5 -46.43 -37.57 -17.77
N THR A 6 -47.47 -37.08 -18.43
CA THR A 6 -47.51 -35.78 -19.14
C THR A 6 -47.00 -34.60 -18.31
N PRO A 7 -47.43 -34.36 -17.05
CA PRO A 7 -46.89 -33.23 -16.26
C PRO A 7 -45.41 -33.39 -15.94
N ARG A 8 -44.92 -34.64 -15.81
CA ARG A 8 -43.50 -34.91 -15.58
C ARG A 8 -42.68 -34.62 -16.83
N VAL A 9 -43.19 -35.01 -18.00
CA VAL A 9 -42.55 -34.70 -19.29
C VAL A 9 -42.49 -33.19 -19.53
N ILE A 10 -43.58 -32.47 -19.27
CA ILE A 10 -43.62 -31.00 -19.41
C ILE A 10 -42.59 -30.35 -18.48
N LEU A 11 -42.49 -30.80 -17.23
CA LEU A 11 -41.51 -30.27 -16.27
C LEU A 11 -40.08 -30.52 -16.75
N VAL A 12 -39.77 -31.75 -17.15
CA VAL A 12 -38.43 -32.12 -17.65
C VAL A 12 -38.05 -31.30 -18.88
N VAL A 13 -38.94 -31.22 -19.88
CA VAL A 13 -38.70 -30.43 -21.10
C VAL A 13 -38.56 -28.95 -20.75
N GLY A 14 -39.42 -28.42 -19.87
CA GLY A 14 -39.34 -27.04 -19.41
C GLY A 14 -38.00 -26.71 -18.77
N THR A 15 -37.49 -27.57 -17.88
CA THR A 15 -36.17 -27.39 -17.25
C THR A 15 -35.01 -27.47 -18.25
N LEU A 16 -35.13 -28.32 -19.26
CA LEU A 16 -34.12 -28.47 -20.32
C LEU A 16 -34.06 -27.24 -21.23
N VAL A 17 -35.21 -26.68 -21.59
CA VAL A 17 -35.27 -25.45 -22.39
C VAL A 17 -34.73 -24.28 -21.58
N LEU A 18 -35.10 -24.17 -20.31
CA LEU A 18 -34.59 -23.10 -19.43
C LEU A 18 -33.06 -23.18 -19.27
N SER A 19 -32.49 -24.37 -19.05
CA SER A 19 -31.04 -24.52 -18.92
C SER A 19 -30.29 -24.15 -20.19
N LEU A 20 -30.83 -24.48 -21.37
CA LEU A 20 -30.24 -24.11 -22.65
C LEU A 20 -30.27 -22.60 -22.88
N ILE A 21 -31.36 -21.93 -22.47
CA ILE A 21 -31.50 -20.47 -22.53
C ILE A 21 -30.43 -19.80 -21.66
N TYR A 22 -30.24 -20.24 -20.41
CA TYR A 22 -29.23 -19.65 -19.51
C TYR A 22 -27.78 -19.91 -19.97
N LEU A 23 -27.51 -20.98 -20.72
CA LEU A 23 -26.17 -21.27 -21.25
C LEU A 23 -25.85 -20.53 -22.56
N LEU A 24 -26.86 -19.99 -23.24
CA LEU A 24 -26.75 -19.35 -24.56
C LEU A 24 -25.65 -18.26 -24.64
N PRO A 25 -25.46 -17.36 -23.64
CA PRO A 25 -24.42 -16.32 -23.70
C PRO A 25 -23.00 -16.88 -23.86
N ASN A 26 -22.72 -18.03 -23.24
CA ASN A 26 -21.39 -18.67 -23.26
C ASN A 26 -20.98 -19.14 -24.66
N PHE A 27 -21.92 -19.64 -25.47
CA PHE A 27 -21.64 -20.09 -26.84
C PHE A 27 -21.55 -18.95 -27.84
N LEU A 28 -22.24 -17.83 -27.57
CA LEU A 28 -22.23 -16.64 -28.42
C LEU A 28 -21.05 -15.71 -28.11
N GLY A 29 -20.27 -15.98 -27.06
CA GLY A 29 -19.13 -15.15 -26.64
C GLY A 29 -19.54 -13.73 -26.26
N LYS A 30 -20.78 -13.55 -25.79
CA LYS A 30 -21.29 -12.26 -25.31
C LYS A 30 -21.37 -12.29 -23.80
N ASP A 31 -20.83 -11.24 -23.17
CA ASP A 31 -20.81 -11.11 -21.72
C ASP A 31 -22.24 -11.02 -21.15
N GLU A 32 -23.15 -10.35 -21.87
CA GLU A 32 -24.56 -10.17 -21.53
C GLU A 32 -25.46 -10.30 -22.77
N ILE A 33 -26.60 -10.99 -22.60
CA ILE A 33 -27.70 -11.01 -23.58
C ILE A 33 -28.97 -10.54 -22.90
N ASP A 34 -29.53 -9.42 -23.38
CA ASP A 34 -30.83 -8.94 -22.96
C ASP A 34 -31.94 -9.57 -23.81
N LEU A 35 -32.79 -10.38 -23.18
CA LEU A 35 -33.97 -10.97 -23.81
C LEU A 35 -35.26 -10.17 -23.55
N GLY A 36 -35.16 -8.97 -22.97
CA GLY A 36 -36.29 -8.09 -22.64
C GLY A 36 -37.10 -8.51 -21.40
N VAL A 37 -37.02 -9.77 -20.99
CA VAL A 37 -37.66 -10.32 -19.77
C VAL A 37 -36.66 -10.61 -18.65
N THR A 38 -35.41 -10.94 -19.00
CA THR A 38 -34.31 -11.16 -18.08
C THR A 38 -33.00 -10.89 -18.83
N LYS A 39 -32.01 -10.42 -18.08
CA LYS A 39 -30.62 -10.41 -18.51
C LYS A 39 -30.03 -11.79 -18.27
N LEU A 40 -29.28 -12.28 -19.26
CA LEU A 40 -28.55 -13.53 -19.16
C LEU A 40 -27.06 -13.22 -19.23
N ASP A 41 -26.37 -13.52 -18.13
CA ASP A 41 -24.94 -13.32 -18.02
C ASP A 41 -24.19 -14.59 -18.42
N SER A 42 -23.03 -14.41 -19.04
CA SER A 42 -22.08 -15.50 -19.26
C SER A 42 -21.47 -15.99 -17.93
N ILE A 43 -20.93 -17.21 -17.93
CA ILE A 43 -20.24 -17.75 -16.76
C ILE A 43 -18.96 -16.92 -16.54
N SER A 44 -18.80 -16.38 -15.33
CA SER A 44 -17.55 -15.73 -14.93
C SER A 44 -16.44 -16.77 -14.85
N LEU A 45 -15.54 -16.75 -15.84
CA LEU A 45 -14.35 -17.59 -15.86
C LEU A 45 -13.31 -17.04 -14.87
N GLY A 46 -12.77 -17.90 -14.02
CA GLY A 46 -11.66 -17.55 -13.13
C GLY A 46 -10.35 -17.28 -13.89
N LEU A 47 -9.35 -16.73 -13.20
CA LEU A 47 -8.05 -16.37 -13.76
C LEU A 47 -7.36 -17.51 -14.51
N ASP A 48 -7.48 -18.73 -14.00
CA ASP A 48 -6.89 -19.95 -14.60
C ASP A 48 -7.46 -20.26 -15.98
N LEU A 49 -8.74 -19.93 -16.22
CA LEU A 49 -9.43 -20.19 -17.48
C LEU A 49 -9.41 -18.99 -18.46
N LYS A 50 -9.32 -17.76 -17.94
CA LYS A 50 -9.19 -16.54 -18.78
C LYS A 50 -7.73 -16.25 -19.18
N GLY A 51 -6.77 -16.80 -18.44
CA GLY A 51 -5.36 -16.41 -18.50
C GLY A 51 -5.14 -15.07 -17.79
N GLY A 52 -4.19 -15.04 -16.85
CA GLY A 52 -3.76 -13.82 -16.17
C GLY A 52 -2.75 -14.12 -15.07
N MET A 53 -2.39 -13.12 -14.26
CA MET A 53 -1.31 -13.21 -13.28
C MET A 53 -1.79 -12.76 -11.90
N HIS A 54 -1.44 -13.52 -10.86
CA HIS A 54 -1.62 -13.14 -9.47
C HIS A 54 -0.25 -12.85 -8.86
N VAL A 55 -0.05 -11.65 -8.33
CA VAL A 55 1.22 -11.21 -7.73
C VAL A 55 0.95 -10.73 -6.31
N VAL A 56 1.75 -11.19 -5.37
CA VAL A 56 1.82 -10.65 -4.01
C VAL A 56 3.13 -9.88 -3.89
N LEU A 57 3.04 -8.59 -3.59
CA LEU A 57 4.20 -7.71 -3.40
C LEU A 57 4.35 -7.37 -1.93
N ARG A 58 5.57 -7.06 -1.50
CA ARG A 58 5.85 -6.55 -0.16
C ARG A 58 6.55 -5.23 -0.28
N VAL A 59 6.06 -4.23 0.45
CA VAL A 59 6.65 -2.90 0.46
C VAL A 59 7.79 -2.87 1.47
N MET A 60 8.95 -2.34 1.07
CA MET A 60 10.11 -2.15 1.95
C MET A 60 9.92 -0.89 2.80
N THR A 61 8.98 -0.94 3.76
CA THR A 61 8.60 0.21 4.59
C THR A 61 9.74 0.69 5.50
N ASP A 62 10.58 -0.22 6.00
CA ASP A 62 11.75 0.14 6.79
C ASP A 62 12.77 0.97 5.99
N LYS A 63 12.95 0.65 4.70
CA LYS A 63 13.83 1.41 3.81
C LYS A 63 13.31 2.84 3.58
N ALA A 64 11.99 3.00 3.48
CA ALA A 64 11.38 4.33 3.36
C ALA A 64 11.65 5.20 4.61
N ILE A 65 11.64 4.59 5.81
CA ILE A 65 12.01 5.27 7.05
C ILE A 65 13.49 5.63 7.05
N GLU A 66 14.38 4.71 6.66
CA GLU A 66 15.82 4.97 6.56
C GLU A 66 16.12 6.14 5.62
N ASP A 67 15.48 6.18 4.45
CA ASP A 67 15.63 7.25 3.47
C ASP A 67 15.11 8.60 4.02
N GLU A 68 14.02 8.59 4.78
CA GLU A 68 13.50 9.80 5.45
C GLU A 68 14.48 10.27 6.55
N LEU A 69 14.98 9.37 7.39
CA LEU A 69 15.99 9.71 8.40
C LEU A 69 17.26 10.29 7.78
N ALA A 70 17.69 9.79 6.62
CA ALA A 70 18.85 10.32 5.91
C ALA A 70 18.61 11.73 5.37
N ARG A 71 17.42 12.00 4.80
CA ARG A 71 17.01 13.36 4.39
C ARG A 71 16.96 14.30 5.59
N ASP A 72 16.42 13.83 6.69
CA ASP A 72 16.26 14.62 7.90
C ASP A 72 17.59 14.92 8.57
N ALA A 73 18.50 13.96 8.63
CA ALA A 73 19.86 14.16 9.12
C ALA A 73 20.57 15.30 8.39
N LYS A 74 20.47 15.33 7.06
CA LYS A 74 21.05 16.41 6.24
C LYS A 74 20.38 17.76 6.51
N ARG A 75 19.04 17.78 6.59
CA ARG A 75 18.28 19.01 6.86
C ARG A 75 18.55 19.56 8.27
N ILE A 76 18.72 18.70 9.26
CA ILE A 76 19.15 19.09 10.61
C ILE A 76 20.54 19.70 10.56
N GLU A 77 21.48 19.04 9.88
CA GLU A 77 22.85 19.54 9.73
C GLU A 77 22.88 20.95 9.13
N ASP A 78 22.14 21.19 8.06
CA ASP A 78 22.08 22.49 7.39
C ASP A 78 21.50 23.57 8.32
N VAL A 79 20.38 23.28 9.00
CA VAL A 79 19.74 24.24 9.91
C VAL A 79 20.60 24.54 11.13
N LEU A 80 21.30 23.55 11.70
CA LEU A 80 22.17 23.76 12.84
C LEU A 80 23.41 24.58 12.49
N LYS A 81 23.95 24.41 11.27
CA LYS A 81 25.03 25.25 10.74
C LYS A 81 24.60 26.72 10.66
N GLU A 82 23.40 27.01 10.15
CA GLU A 82 22.86 28.38 10.07
C GLU A 82 22.63 29.02 11.45
N ARG A 83 22.40 28.19 12.48
CA ARG A 83 22.10 28.63 13.85
C ARG A 83 23.33 28.74 14.76
N ASN A 84 24.55 28.68 14.21
CA ASN A 84 25.81 28.66 14.97
C ASN A 84 25.92 27.51 15.99
N ALA A 85 25.25 26.38 15.74
CA ALA A 85 25.37 25.15 16.53
C ALA A 85 26.07 24.06 15.70
N PRO A 86 27.38 24.20 15.39
CA PRO A 86 28.05 23.33 14.44
C PRO A 86 28.13 21.90 14.96
N ILE A 87 27.86 20.96 14.05
CA ILE A 87 27.97 19.52 14.28
C ILE A 87 29.16 18.94 13.53
N THR A 88 29.76 17.90 14.11
CA THR A 88 30.79 17.07 13.50
C THR A 88 30.17 16.00 12.61
N LEU A 89 29.03 15.45 13.02
CA LEU A 89 28.39 14.34 12.32
C LEU A 89 26.88 14.34 12.58
N ALA A 90 26.09 14.19 11.51
CA ALA A 90 24.70 13.75 11.56
C ALA A 90 24.60 12.39 10.88
N LYS A 91 24.16 11.37 11.62
CA LYS A 91 24.08 9.99 11.13
C LYS A 91 22.69 9.40 11.37
N PRO A 92 21.98 8.91 10.34
CA PRO A 92 20.79 8.11 10.55
C PRO A 92 21.16 6.80 11.24
N VAL A 93 20.41 6.45 12.29
CA VAL A 93 20.55 5.23 13.07
C VAL A 93 19.22 4.48 13.03
N PRO A 94 19.11 3.41 12.21
CA PRO A 94 17.94 2.56 12.19
C PRO A 94 17.64 1.99 13.60
N PRO A 95 16.36 1.75 13.95
CA PRO A 95 15.20 1.76 13.04
C PRO A 95 14.53 3.13 12.85
N ASN A 96 14.74 4.11 13.73
CA ASN A 96 13.93 5.34 13.75
C ASN A 96 14.66 6.58 14.31
N ALA A 97 15.98 6.61 14.35
CA ALA A 97 16.70 7.70 15.01
C ALA A 97 17.72 8.41 14.10
N VAL A 98 18.08 9.63 14.49
CA VAL A 98 19.25 10.35 13.99
C VAL A 98 20.15 10.68 15.16
N GLU A 99 21.43 10.37 15.04
CA GLU A 99 22.45 10.72 16.01
C GLU A 99 23.25 11.93 15.52
N LEU A 100 23.38 12.92 16.39
CA LEU A 100 24.11 14.15 16.14
C LEU A 100 25.28 14.23 17.11
N THR A 101 26.48 14.49 16.59
CA THR A 101 27.67 14.78 17.38
C THR A 101 28.04 16.23 17.20
N PHE A 102 28.08 16.99 18.28
CA PHE A 102 28.39 18.42 18.30
C PHE A 102 29.89 18.68 18.54
N ILE A 103 30.39 19.81 18.05
CA ILE A 103 31.78 20.21 18.26
C ILE A 103 32.02 20.59 19.73
N THR A 104 31.06 21.28 20.37
CA THR A 104 31.17 21.72 21.76
C THR A 104 29.90 21.42 22.57
N PRO A 105 30.00 21.31 23.92
CA PRO A 105 28.82 21.15 24.77
C PRO A 105 27.84 22.32 24.68
N GLN A 106 28.35 23.53 24.42
CA GLN A 106 27.53 24.74 24.27
C GLN A 106 26.70 24.68 22.98
N ALA A 107 27.30 24.22 21.87
CA ALA A 107 26.59 24.00 20.62
C ALA A 107 25.53 22.89 20.76
N GLN A 108 25.82 21.84 21.53
CA GLN A 108 24.86 20.79 21.85
C GLN A 108 23.64 21.33 22.60
N GLN A 109 23.84 22.19 23.61
CA GLN A 109 22.74 22.76 24.38
C GLN A 109 21.87 23.68 23.52
N GLN A 110 22.48 24.53 22.68
CA GLN A 110 21.76 25.39 21.74
C GLN A 110 20.97 24.56 20.71
N GLY A 111 21.61 23.55 20.12
CA GLY A 111 20.98 22.62 19.19
C GLY A 111 19.82 21.88 19.84
N ARG A 112 19.98 21.41 21.08
CA ARG A 112 18.93 20.71 21.84
C ARG A 112 17.69 21.58 22.01
N SER A 113 17.85 22.82 22.50
CA SER A 113 16.73 23.74 22.68
C SER A 113 15.99 23.96 21.35
N TYR A 114 16.72 24.30 20.29
CA TYR A 114 16.14 24.54 18.98
C TYR A 114 15.41 23.31 18.41
N LEU A 115 16.04 22.14 18.46
CA LEU A 115 15.47 20.90 17.93
C LEU A 115 14.23 20.47 18.72
N SER A 116 14.25 20.62 20.04
CA SER A 116 13.09 20.27 20.86
C SER A 116 11.86 21.14 20.59
N GLU A 117 12.05 22.38 20.17
CA GLU A 117 10.97 23.32 19.83
C GLU A 117 10.47 23.16 18.39
N ASN A 118 11.39 22.90 17.44
CA ASN A 118 11.09 22.95 16.00
C ASN A 118 10.88 21.57 15.36
N TRP A 119 11.35 20.50 16.00
CA TRP A 119 11.29 19.13 15.47
C TRP A 119 10.43 18.23 16.34
N THR A 120 9.16 18.63 16.51
CA THR A 120 8.18 17.97 17.40
C THR A 120 7.87 16.52 17.05
N ARG A 121 8.18 16.07 15.83
CA ARG A 121 8.09 14.66 15.39
C ARG A 121 9.22 13.76 15.92
N TYR A 122 10.18 14.34 16.65
CA TYR A 122 11.30 13.66 17.27
C TYR A 122 11.36 13.93 18.77
N LYS A 123 11.66 12.89 19.52
CA LYS A 123 12.11 12.98 20.90
C LYS A 123 13.63 13.23 20.92
N VAL A 124 14.05 14.35 21.52
CA VAL A 124 15.46 14.76 21.61
C VAL A 124 16.04 14.38 22.97
N GLU A 125 17.04 13.51 22.99
CA GLU A 125 17.69 13.01 24.20
C GLU A 125 19.21 13.21 24.14
N ALA A 126 19.82 13.66 25.24
CA ALA A 126 21.27 13.70 25.36
C ALA A 126 21.78 12.31 25.75
N THR A 127 22.72 11.78 24.97
CA THR A 127 23.24 10.40 25.13
C THR A 127 24.72 10.37 25.53
N GLY A 128 25.40 11.52 25.55
CA GLY A 128 26.80 11.69 25.93
C GLY A 128 27.17 13.18 25.99
N ASP A 129 28.44 13.48 26.23
CA ASP A 129 28.91 14.84 26.53
C ASP A 129 28.60 15.86 25.41
N ASN A 130 28.73 15.43 24.15
CA ASN A 130 28.45 16.24 22.96
C ASN A 130 27.49 15.55 21.97
N THR A 131 26.71 14.56 22.40
CA THR A 131 25.83 13.80 21.49
C THR A 131 24.35 14.00 21.82
N LEU A 132 23.54 14.14 20.76
CA LEU A 132 22.09 14.08 20.84
C LEU A 132 21.58 12.94 19.98
N ARG A 133 20.58 12.24 20.51
CA ARG A 133 19.78 11.26 19.79
C ARG A 133 18.40 11.83 19.57
N LEU A 134 17.99 11.91 18.32
CA LEU A 134 16.65 12.29 17.90
C LEU A 134 15.92 11.02 17.49
N SER A 135 15.01 10.54 18.33
CA SER A 135 14.22 9.35 18.03
C SER A 135 12.85 9.76 17.48
N MET A 136 12.52 9.32 16.27
CA MET A 136 11.24 9.61 15.65
C MET A 136 10.10 8.92 16.41
N ASP A 137 9.00 9.63 16.61
CA ASP A 137 7.84 9.07 17.31
C ASP A 137 7.25 7.86 16.58
N GLN A 138 6.67 6.93 17.35
CA GLN A 138 6.04 5.74 16.78
C GLN A 138 4.88 6.11 15.85
N SER A 139 4.10 7.16 16.16
CA SER A 139 3.01 7.64 15.32
C SER A 139 3.51 8.09 13.95
N GLN A 140 4.63 8.81 13.92
CA GLN A 140 5.28 9.31 12.71
C GLN A 140 5.89 8.17 11.90
N THR A 141 6.53 7.22 12.59
CA THR A 141 7.07 6.01 11.96
C THR A 141 5.95 5.19 11.30
N SER A 142 4.82 4.98 11.98
CA SER A 142 3.66 4.29 11.41
C SER A 142 3.02 5.06 10.24
N TYR A 143 2.96 6.38 10.33
CA TYR A 143 2.48 7.21 9.23
C TYR A 143 3.34 7.03 7.96
N LEU A 144 4.67 7.09 8.10
CA LEU A 144 5.58 6.87 6.97
C LEU A 144 5.46 5.47 6.35
N ARG A 145 5.26 4.43 7.17
CA ARG A 145 5.01 3.08 6.64
C ARG A 145 3.75 3.04 5.78
N ASN A 146 2.66 3.62 6.28
CA ASN A 146 1.40 3.66 5.55
C ASN A 146 1.52 4.46 4.24
N GLU A 147 2.16 5.63 4.28
CA GLU A 147 2.41 6.44 3.08
C GLU A 147 3.23 5.67 2.04
N ALA A 148 4.27 4.95 2.45
CA ALA A 148 5.07 4.13 1.55
C ALA A 148 4.23 3.04 0.87
N VAL A 149 3.32 2.39 1.60
CA VAL A 149 2.40 1.39 1.04
C VAL A 149 1.43 2.03 0.04
N GLN A 150 0.87 3.19 0.38
CA GLN A 150 -0.05 3.89 -0.52
C GLN A 150 0.63 4.37 -1.80
N GLN A 151 1.83 4.93 -1.69
CA GLN A 151 2.61 5.36 -2.84
C GLN A 151 2.98 4.18 -3.75
N ALA A 152 3.36 3.04 -3.17
CA ALA A 152 3.63 1.82 -3.92
C ALA A 152 2.37 1.35 -4.68
N ARG A 153 1.21 1.34 -4.01
CA ARG A 153 -0.08 0.99 -4.62
C ARG A 153 -0.41 1.89 -5.80
N GLU A 154 -0.33 3.20 -5.63
CA GLU A 154 -0.59 4.17 -6.69
C GLU A 154 0.37 4.00 -7.87
N THR A 155 1.65 3.75 -7.59
CA THR A 155 2.65 3.48 -8.63
C THR A 155 2.28 2.23 -9.42
N ILE A 156 1.85 1.15 -8.76
CA ILE A 156 1.42 -0.09 -9.41
C ILE A 156 0.18 0.15 -10.26
N VAL A 157 -0.86 0.80 -9.71
CA VAL A 157 -2.10 1.12 -10.45
C VAL A 157 -1.77 1.89 -11.72
N ASN A 158 -1.01 2.98 -11.61
CA ASN A 158 -0.63 3.81 -12.75
C ASN A 158 0.15 3.01 -13.82
N ARG A 159 1.01 2.07 -13.39
CA ARG A 159 1.75 1.20 -14.31
C ARG A 159 0.86 0.16 -14.98
N VAL A 160 -0.11 -0.42 -14.27
CA VAL A 160 -1.03 -1.40 -14.85
C VAL A 160 -1.97 -0.73 -15.84
N ASP A 161 -2.47 0.47 -15.52
CA ASP A 161 -3.33 1.25 -16.41
C ASP A 161 -2.61 1.65 -17.70
N GLU A 162 -1.29 1.94 -17.63
CA GLU A 162 -0.44 2.22 -18.80
C GLU A 162 -0.42 1.06 -19.82
N PHE A 163 -0.61 -0.19 -19.36
CA PHE A 163 -0.67 -1.38 -20.21
C PHE A 163 -2.10 -1.76 -20.67
N ALA A 164 -3.11 -0.91 -20.41
CA ALA A 164 -4.50 -1.13 -20.81
C ALA A 164 -5.07 -2.49 -20.35
N VAL A 165 -4.66 -2.96 -19.18
CA VAL A 165 -5.18 -4.18 -18.57
C VAL A 165 -6.62 -3.93 -18.13
N LYS A 166 -7.56 -4.78 -18.55
CA LYS A 166 -8.94 -4.72 -18.07
C LYS A 166 -8.97 -5.08 -16.58
N GLU A 167 -9.29 -4.09 -15.75
CA GLU A 167 -9.77 -4.24 -14.37
C GLU A 167 -8.84 -5.01 -13.42
N PRO A 168 -7.69 -4.44 -13.01
CA PRO A 168 -6.86 -5.04 -11.98
C PRO A 168 -7.52 -4.92 -10.59
N GLU A 169 -7.76 -6.05 -9.94
CA GLU A 169 -8.09 -6.08 -8.51
C GLU A 169 -6.80 -5.99 -7.69
N ILE A 170 -6.56 -4.82 -7.06
CA ILE A 170 -5.39 -4.57 -6.21
C ILE A 170 -5.89 -4.32 -4.78
N TYR A 171 -5.51 -5.21 -3.87
CA TYR A 171 -5.84 -5.12 -2.45
C TYR A 171 -4.55 -5.05 -1.64
N THR A 172 -4.56 -4.26 -0.57
CA THR A 172 -3.53 -4.32 0.48
C THR A 172 -3.86 -5.48 1.42
N GLN A 173 -2.91 -6.36 1.67
CA GLN A 173 -2.99 -7.48 2.60
C GLN A 173 -2.13 -7.22 3.85
N GLY A 174 -2.77 -6.85 4.96
CA GLY A 174 -2.08 -6.64 6.24
C GLY A 174 -1.41 -5.25 6.33
N SER A 175 -0.27 -5.14 7.01
CA SER A 175 0.41 -3.86 7.27
C SER A 175 1.42 -3.43 6.20
N ASP A 176 1.92 -4.36 5.37
CA ASP A 176 3.05 -4.12 4.45
C ASP A 176 2.93 -4.87 3.11
N GLN A 177 1.76 -5.46 2.79
CA GLN A 177 1.50 -6.20 1.55
C GLN A 177 0.22 -5.72 0.88
#